data_AF-R1EZL2-F1
#
_entry.id   AF-R1EZL2-F1
#
_cell.length_a   1.000
_cell.length_b   1.000
_cell.length_c   1.000
_cell.angle_alpha   90.00
_cell.angle_beta   90.00
_cell.angle_gamma   90.00
#
_symmetry.space_group_name_H-M   'P 1'
#
loop_
_entity.id
_entity.type
_entity.pdbx_description
1 polymer ?
#
loop_
_entity_poly.entity_id
_entity_poly.type
_entity_poly.pdbx_seq_one_letter_code
_entity_poly.pdbx_strand_id
1 'polypeptide(L)'
;MPRPSMRASSDLPLDYDEQDLRRMDYTKLDNEPFDHAPRVESSELPLADRAHSPVEDRLASAYRDLRPEDQARFFASLKMDEWEEAGDWFLTQFGDLVGKFRDARKKKRSVARGFEDEIKQRSDDVGRKRRCVEEEIGNMKNKGQKLLPQTPSRRRAGTPAFTPR
;
A
#
# COMPACT_ATOMS: atom_id res chain seq x y z
N MET A 1 -24.51 -9.97 18.04
CA MET A 1 -23.19 -9.88 17.39
C MET A 1 -22.30 -8.95 18.22
N PRO A 2 -21.25 -9.42 18.89
CA PRO A 2 -20.33 -8.53 19.58
C PRO A 2 -19.32 -7.95 18.57
N ARG A 3 -19.05 -6.65 18.67
CA ARG A 3 -18.06 -5.94 17.84
C ARG A 3 -16.66 -6.50 18.13
N PRO A 4 -15.77 -6.61 17.12
CA PRO A 4 -14.40 -6.99 17.37
C PRO A 4 -13.71 -5.87 18.18
N SER A 5 -13.32 -6.22 19.40
CA SER A 5 -12.39 -5.43 20.21
C SER A 5 -11.12 -5.26 19.39
N MET A 6 -10.79 -4.03 18.99
CA MET A 6 -9.46 -3.68 18.49
C MET A 6 -8.50 -3.98 19.64
N ARG A 7 -7.86 -5.17 19.59
CA ARG A 7 -6.77 -5.49 20.50
C ARG A 7 -5.71 -4.43 20.27
N ALA A 8 -5.36 -3.74 21.36
CA ALA A 8 -4.30 -2.77 21.42
C ALA A 8 -3.06 -3.35 20.75
N SER A 9 -2.53 -2.61 19.77
CA SER A 9 -1.18 -2.75 19.26
C SER A 9 -0.20 -2.29 20.35
N SER A 10 -0.12 -3.03 21.44
CA SER A 10 0.72 -2.71 22.60
C SER A 10 2.16 -3.22 22.48
N ASP A 11 2.53 -3.80 21.33
CA ASP A 11 3.89 -4.32 21.09
C ASP A 11 4.82 -3.32 20.40
N LEU A 12 4.37 -2.08 20.17
CA LEU A 12 5.22 -1.00 19.65
C LEU A 12 5.57 -0.04 20.80
N PRO A 13 6.86 0.28 21.00
CA PRO A 13 7.26 1.29 21.98
C PRO A 13 6.63 2.64 21.61
N LEU A 14 5.89 3.24 22.54
CA LEU A 14 5.29 4.58 22.35
C LEU A 14 6.40 5.62 22.37
N ASP A 15 6.38 6.62 21.49
CA ASP A 15 7.45 7.64 21.45
C ASP A 15 7.54 8.47 22.75
N TYR A 16 6.40 8.71 23.41
CA TYR A 16 6.34 9.40 24.70
C TYR A 16 5.83 8.48 25.80
N ASP A 17 6.28 8.69 27.04
CA ASP A 17 5.64 8.09 28.20
C ASP A 17 4.25 8.70 28.43
N GLU A 18 3.29 7.90 28.90
CA GLU A 18 1.90 8.33 29.03
C GLU A 18 1.73 9.57 29.93
N GLN A 19 2.59 9.70 30.94
CA GLN A 19 2.55 10.84 31.86
C GLN A 19 3.02 12.13 31.18
N ASP A 20 4.00 12.04 30.30
CA ASP A 20 4.55 13.19 29.59
C ASP A 20 3.63 13.62 28.45
N LEU A 21 3.08 12.66 27.71
CA LEU A 21 2.11 12.92 26.65
C LEU A 21 0.86 13.66 27.17
N ARG A 22 0.40 13.31 28.38
CA ARG A 22 -0.75 13.98 29.04
C ARG A 22 -0.45 15.41 29.47
N ARG A 23 0.83 15.78 29.62
CA ARG A 23 1.27 17.11 30.04
C ARG A 23 1.64 18.01 28.85
N MET A 24 1.77 17.44 27.65
CA MET A 24 2.12 18.19 26.44
C MET A 24 0.89 18.86 25.82
N ASP A 25 1.06 20.10 25.37
CA ASP A 25 0.04 20.80 24.59
C ASP A 25 -0.17 20.13 23.24
N TYR A 26 -1.43 19.93 22.87
CA TYR A 26 -1.80 19.30 21.60
C TYR A 26 -1.23 20.05 20.39
N THR A 27 -1.26 21.39 20.42
CA THR A 27 -0.70 22.22 19.34
C THR A 27 0.80 22.00 19.15
N LYS A 28 1.53 21.62 20.20
CA LYS A 28 2.96 21.29 20.09
C LYS A 28 3.16 19.92 19.43
N LEU A 29 2.35 18.92 19.82
CA LEU A 29 2.38 17.58 19.23
C LEU A 29 1.99 17.59 17.74
N ASP A 30 1.02 18.44 17.37
CA ASP A 30 0.56 18.56 15.97
C ASP A 30 1.60 19.20 15.05
N ASN A 31 2.42 20.11 15.59
CA ASN A 31 3.50 20.78 14.84
C ASN A 31 4.85 20.05 14.95
N GLU A 32 4.88 18.86 15.55
CA GLU A 32 6.11 18.10 15.71
C GLU A 32 6.59 17.51 14.37
N PRO A 33 7.88 17.68 14.01
CA PRO A 33 8.43 17.03 12.83
C PRO A 33 8.29 15.51 12.90
N PHE A 34 7.92 14.89 11.78
CA PHE A 34 7.80 13.42 11.69
C PHE A 34 9.09 12.67 12.07
N ASP A 35 10.26 13.28 11.81
CA ASP A 35 11.57 12.70 12.12
C ASP A 35 12.03 12.97 13.58
N HIS A 36 11.20 13.60 14.42
CA HIS A 36 11.53 13.82 15.83
C HIS A 36 11.40 12.52 16.63
N ALA A 37 12.50 12.07 17.22
CA ALA A 37 12.55 10.86 18.03
C ALA A 37 12.80 11.21 19.52
N PRO A 38 11.74 11.40 20.32
CA PRO A 38 11.83 11.88 21.71
C PRO A 38 12.51 10.89 22.67
N ARG A 39 12.53 9.59 22.33
CA ARG A 39 13.23 8.54 23.09
C ARG A 39 14.68 8.30 22.69
N VAL A 40 15.21 9.06 21.75
CA VAL A 40 16.66 9.05 21.51
C VAL A 40 17.27 9.80 22.69
N GLU A 41 17.52 9.06 23.77
CA GLU A 41 18.42 9.48 24.83
C GLU A 41 19.65 10.06 24.13
N SER A 42 20.01 11.29 24.52
CA SER A 42 21.16 11.98 23.96
C SER A 42 22.38 11.14 24.26
N SER A 43 22.72 10.23 23.36
CA SER A 43 23.89 9.41 23.48
C SER A 43 25.07 10.31 23.15
N GLU A 44 25.45 11.15 24.11
CA GLU A 44 26.83 11.60 24.30
C GLU A 44 27.69 10.39 24.73
N LEU A 45 27.49 9.21 24.12
CA LEU A 45 28.46 8.14 24.24
C LEU A 45 29.77 8.73 23.74
N PRO A 46 30.80 8.81 24.59
CA PRO A 46 32.07 9.34 24.15
C PRO A 46 32.53 8.43 23.03
N LEU A 47 32.61 8.95 21.80
CA LEU A 47 33.25 8.22 20.71
C LEU A 47 34.67 7.77 21.08
N ALA A 48 35.27 8.44 22.07
CA ALA A 48 36.50 8.06 22.75
C ALA A 48 36.49 6.62 23.27
N ASP A 49 35.37 6.12 23.80
CA ASP A 49 35.27 4.77 24.39
C ASP A 49 35.27 3.66 23.32
N ARG A 50 35.01 4.03 22.05
CA ARG A 50 34.99 3.12 20.90
C ARG A 50 36.14 3.33 19.94
N ALA A 51 37.14 4.15 20.28
CA ALA A 51 38.30 4.40 19.43
C ALA A 51 39.12 3.14 19.09
N HIS A 52 38.96 2.06 19.89
CA HIS A 52 39.62 0.78 19.69
C HIS A 52 38.77 -0.27 18.95
N SER A 53 37.52 0.04 18.61
CA SER A 53 36.64 -0.86 17.85
C SER A 53 36.92 -0.76 16.34
N PRO A 54 36.62 -1.82 15.56
CA PRO A 54 36.68 -1.77 14.09
C PRO A 54 35.91 -0.58 13.52
N VAL A 55 36.40 -0.03 12.40
CA VAL A 55 35.82 1.15 11.76
C VAL A 55 34.36 0.90 11.38
N GLU A 56 34.04 -0.28 10.87
CA GLU A 56 32.66 -0.68 10.53
C GLU A 56 31.69 -0.63 11.71
N ASP A 57 32.09 -1.11 12.89
CA ASP A 57 31.24 -1.11 14.09
C ASP A 57 31.01 0.32 14.62
N ARG A 58 32.04 1.16 14.51
CA ARG A 58 31.96 2.59 14.84
C ARG A 58 31.02 3.31 13.88
N LEU A 59 31.07 3.01 12.58
CA LEU A 59 30.18 3.58 11.56
C LEU A 59 28.74 3.13 11.74
N ALA A 60 28.51 1.84 11.97
CA ALA A 60 27.17 1.28 12.17
C ALA A 60 26.48 1.88 13.40
N SER A 61 27.24 2.06 14.49
CA SER A 61 26.70 2.68 15.69
C SER A 61 26.56 4.20 15.57
N ALA A 62 27.51 4.89 14.92
CA ALA A 62 27.36 6.32 14.64
C ALA A 62 26.09 6.61 13.82
N TYR A 63 25.81 5.80 12.79
CA TYR A 63 24.63 5.99 11.97
C TYR A 63 23.31 5.73 12.73
N ARG A 64 23.28 4.78 13.67
CA ARG A 64 22.05 4.39 14.39
C ARG A 64 21.79 5.19 15.66
N ASP A 65 22.86 5.52 16.38
CA ASP A 65 22.76 5.95 17.78
C ASP A 65 23.02 7.46 17.94
N LEU A 66 23.71 8.10 16.99
CA LEU A 66 24.02 9.54 17.08
C LEU A 66 22.95 10.39 16.39
N ARG A 67 22.77 11.62 16.91
CA ARG A 67 21.98 12.67 16.24
C ARG A 67 22.68 13.16 14.97
N PRO A 68 21.96 13.76 14.01
CA PRO A 68 22.55 14.25 12.76
C PRO A 68 23.73 15.21 12.96
N GLU A 69 23.68 16.08 13.97
CA GLU A 69 24.75 17.02 14.28
C GLU A 69 26.01 16.31 14.80
N ASP A 70 25.84 15.28 15.62
CA ASP A 70 26.93 14.50 16.21
C ASP A 70 27.51 13.52 15.19
N GLN A 71 26.68 12.99 14.28
CA GLN A 71 27.10 12.20 13.12
C GLN A 71 28.05 13.02 12.23
N ALA A 72 27.68 14.26 11.89
CA ALA A 72 28.51 15.14 11.06
C ALA A 72 29.88 15.39 11.69
N ARG A 73 29.92 15.62 13.01
CA ARG A 73 31.16 15.77 13.78
C ARG A 73 32.01 14.49 13.79
N PHE A 74 31.38 13.32 13.93
CA PHE A 74 32.07 12.05 13.86
C PHE A 74 32.71 11.82 12.49
N PHE A 75 31.95 11.96 11.41
CA PHE A 75 32.49 11.75 10.06
C PHE A 75 33.61 12.74 9.74
N ALA A 76 33.49 14.00 10.20
CA ALA A 76 34.57 14.98 10.06
C ALA A 76 35.85 14.64 10.85
N SER A 77 35.74 13.82 11.89
CA SER A 77 36.88 13.39 12.73
C SER A 77 37.66 12.19 12.18
N LEU A 78 37.13 11.51 11.15
CA LEU A 78 37.77 10.34 10.55
C LEU A 78 39.05 10.72 9.79
N LYS A 79 40.08 9.86 9.88
CA LYS A 79 41.29 9.97 9.08
C LYS A 79 41.06 9.51 7.64
N MET A 80 41.97 9.88 6.73
CA MET A 80 41.86 9.53 5.31
C MET A 80 41.70 8.01 5.07
N ASP A 81 42.48 7.18 5.76
CA ASP A 81 42.39 5.71 5.63
C ASP A 81 41.04 5.18 6.12
N GLU A 82 40.51 5.74 7.21
CA GLU A 82 39.19 5.39 7.75
C GLU A 82 38.04 5.86 6.83
N TRP A 83 38.27 6.91 6.03
CA TRP A 83 37.30 7.41 5.05
C TRP A 83 37.15 6.46 3.85
N GLU A 84 38.24 5.87 3.37
CA GLU A 84 38.20 4.86 2.31
C GLU A 84 37.45 3.60 2.80
N GLU A 85 37.77 3.11 3.99
CA GLU A 85 37.09 1.96 4.62
C GLU A 85 35.60 2.26 4.90
N ALA A 86 35.29 3.49 5.34
CA ALA A 86 33.90 3.92 5.49
C ALA A 86 33.15 3.95 4.16
N GLY A 87 33.80 4.36 3.08
CA GLY A 87 33.24 4.36 1.73
C GLY A 87 32.81 2.96 1.28
N ASP A 88 33.68 1.97 1.44
CA ASP A 88 33.37 0.56 1.11
C ASP A 88 32.22 0.01 1.96
N TRP A 89 32.18 0.36 3.25
CA TRP A 89 31.09 0.01 4.13
C TRP A 89 29.75 0.63 3.68
N PHE A 90 29.74 1.92 3.33
CA PHE A 90 28.54 2.61 2.83
C PHE A 90 28.02 2.01 1.53
N LEU A 91 28.91 1.69 0.58
CA LEU A 91 28.52 1.07 -0.69
C LEU A 91 27.86 -0.28 -0.47
N THR A 92 28.37 -1.09 0.46
CA THR A 92 27.77 -2.37 0.84
C THR A 92 26.36 -2.16 1.42
N GLN A 93 26.19 -1.25 2.38
CA GLN A 93 24.88 -0.96 2.98
C GLN A 93 23.88 -0.42 1.94
N PHE A 94 24.33 0.44 1.02
CA PHE A 94 23.49 0.97 -0.05
C PHE A 94 23.06 -0.14 -1.02
N GLY A 95 23.98 -1.04 -1.38
CA GLY A 95 23.70 -2.21 -2.21
C GLY A 95 22.60 -3.09 -1.60
N ASP A 96 22.72 -3.39 -0.31
CA ASP A 96 21.72 -4.16 0.44
C ASP A 96 20.36 -3.47 0.48
N LEU A 97 20.33 -2.15 0.70
CA LEU A 97 19.10 -1.37 0.72
C LEU A 97 18.39 -1.39 -0.64
N VAL A 98 19.14 -1.17 -1.72
CA VAL A 98 18.60 -1.23 -3.09
C VAL A 98 18.11 -2.65 -3.41
N GLY A 99 18.82 -3.68 -2.95
CA GLY A 99 18.40 -5.08 -3.03
C GLY A 99 17.04 -5.31 -2.37
N LYS A 100 16.89 -4.93 -1.10
CA LYS A 100 15.63 -5.01 -0.34
C LYS A 100 14.50 -4.28 -1.05
N PHE A 101 14.76 -3.09 -1.56
CA PHE A 101 13.75 -2.30 -2.28
C PHE A 101 13.32 -2.94 -3.61
N ARG A 102 14.27 -3.50 -4.36
CA ARG A 102 13.99 -4.27 -5.58
C ARG A 102 13.09 -5.47 -5.26
N ASP A 103 13.39 -6.20 -4.20
CA ASP A 103 12.64 -7.40 -3.83
C ASP A 103 11.26 -7.07 -3.29
N ALA A 104 11.12 -5.99 -2.51
CA ALA A 104 9.81 -5.46 -2.11
C ALA A 104 8.94 -5.12 -3.34
N ARG A 105 9.52 -4.46 -4.36
CA ARG A 105 8.81 -4.18 -5.62
C ARG A 105 8.43 -5.46 -6.37
N LYS A 106 9.34 -6.44 -6.47
CA LYS A 106 9.03 -7.73 -7.10
C LYS A 106 7.88 -8.44 -6.39
N LYS A 107 7.91 -8.48 -5.06
CA LYS A 107 6.84 -9.08 -4.24
C LYS A 107 5.51 -8.37 -4.49
N LYS A 108 5.48 -7.03 -4.47
CA LYS A 108 4.28 -6.24 -4.80
C LYS A 108 3.74 -6.59 -6.19
N ARG A 109 4.59 -6.68 -7.20
CA ARG A 109 4.17 -7.07 -8.57
C ARG A 109 3.67 -8.51 -8.64
N SER A 110 4.31 -9.44 -7.94
CA SER A 110 3.89 -10.85 -7.90
C SER A 110 2.47 -10.98 -7.33
N VAL A 111 2.22 -10.30 -6.20
CA VAL A 111 0.89 -10.26 -5.58
C VAL A 111 -0.14 -9.60 -6.50
N ALA A 112 0.20 -8.48 -7.14
CA ALA A 112 -0.69 -7.82 -8.09
C ALA A 112 -1.06 -8.72 -9.28
N ARG A 113 -0.09 -9.46 -9.85
CA ARG A 113 -0.34 -10.43 -10.92
C ARG A 113 -1.30 -11.54 -10.50
N GLY A 114 -1.15 -12.05 -9.28
CA GLY A 114 -2.09 -13.05 -8.75
C GLY A 114 -3.53 -12.55 -8.71
N PHE A 115 -3.73 -11.28 -8.30
CA PHE A 115 -5.06 -10.65 -8.35
C PHE A 115 -5.55 -10.41 -9.78
N GLU A 116 -4.68 -9.97 -10.69
CA GLU A 116 -5.03 -9.79 -12.11
C GLU A 116 -5.50 -11.10 -12.75
N ASP A 117 -4.80 -12.21 -12.47
CA ASP A 117 -5.15 -13.54 -12.96
C ASP A 117 -6.51 -14.01 -12.39
N GLU A 118 -6.74 -13.80 -11.10
CA GLU A 118 -8.02 -14.12 -10.47
C GLU A 118 -9.18 -13.31 -11.04
N ILE A 119 -8.99 -12.00 -11.23
CA ILE A 119 -9.98 -11.10 -11.84
C ILE A 119 -10.29 -11.57 -13.26
N LYS A 120 -9.26 -11.93 -14.04
CA LYS A 120 -9.42 -12.43 -15.41
C LYS A 120 -10.25 -13.71 -15.44
N GLN A 121 -9.93 -14.69 -14.59
CA GLN A 121 -10.68 -15.94 -14.50
C GLN A 121 -12.16 -15.68 -14.17
N ARG A 122 -12.43 -14.84 -13.16
CA ARG A 122 -13.81 -14.49 -12.78
C ARG A 122 -14.55 -13.77 -13.89
N SER A 123 -13.89 -12.86 -14.59
CA SER A 123 -14.46 -12.16 -15.75
C SER A 123 -14.83 -13.12 -16.87
N ASP A 124 -13.96 -14.09 -17.18
CA ASP A 124 -14.21 -15.11 -18.19
C ASP A 124 -15.41 -16.01 -17.79
N ASP A 125 -15.49 -16.41 -16.52
CA ASP A 125 -16.60 -17.21 -15.99
C ASP A 125 -17.94 -16.47 -16.09
N VAL A 126 -17.97 -15.20 -15.69
CA VAL A 126 -19.15 -14.33 -15.79
C VAL A 126 -19.51 -14.12 -17.26
N GLY A 127 -18.53 -13.89 -18.14
CA GLY A 127 -18.73 -13.74 -19.57
C GLY A 127 -19.36 -14.97 -20.22
N ARG A 128 -18.92 -16.18 -19.84
CA ARG A 128 -19.52 -17.44 -20.32
C ARG A 128 -20.97 -17.58 -19.85
N LYS A 129 -21.24 -17.32 -18.56
CA LYS A 129 -22.62 -17.38 -18.01
C LYS A 129 -23.53 -16.36 -18.70
N ARG A 130 -23.06 -15.13 -18.88
CA ARG A 130 -23.83 -14.06 -19.56
C ARG A 130 -24.20 -14.48 -20.98
N ARG A 131 -23.26 -15.03 -21.73
CA ARG A 131 -23.49 -15.52 -23.10
C ARG A 131 -24.56 -16.62 -23.14
N CYS A 132 -24.51 -17.58 -22.21
CA CYS A 132 -25.51 -18.65 -22.12
C CYS A 132 -26.92 -18.09 -21.83
N VAL A 133 -27.03 -17.14 -20.90
CA VAL A 133 -28.31 -16.47 -20.59
C VAL A 133 -28.83 -15.65 -21.78
N GLU A 134 -27.96 -14.89 -22.45
CA GLU A 134 -28.32 -14.13 -23.66
C GLU A 134 -28.83 -15.05 -24.77
N GLU A 135 -28.19 -16.19 -24.98
CA GLU A 135 -28.61 -17.21 -25.94
C GLU A 135 -29.98 -17.81 -25.57
N GLU A 136 -30.20 -18.14 -24.29
CA GLU A 136 -31.46 -18.71 -23.83
C GLU A 136 -32.62 -17.71 -23.91
N ILE A 137 -32.39 -16.45 -23.54
CA ILE A 137 -33.35 -15.36 -23.73
C ILE A 137 -33.65 -15.16 -25.23
N GLY A 138 -32.62 -15.19 -26.08
CA GLY A 138 -32.77 -15.10 -27.53
C GLY A 138 -33.62 -16.25 -28.10
N ASN A 139 -33.36 -17.47 -27.66
CA ASN A 139 -34.12 -18.66 -28.02
C ASN A 139 -35.57 -18.58 -27.55
N MET A 140 -35.82 -18.11 -26.32
CA MET A 140 -37.17 -17.90 -25.79
C MET A 140 -37.93 -16.85 -26.60
N LYS A 141 -37.29 -15.72 -26.94
CA LYS A 141 -37.89 -14.67 -27.79
C LYS A 141 -38.24 -15.21 -29.17
N ASN A 142 -37.33 -15.96 -29.80
CA ASN A 142 -37.55 -16.57 -31.11
C ASN A 142 -38.69 -17.60 -31.09
N LYS A 143 -38.75 -18.46 -30.06
CA LYS A 143 -39.84 -19.44 -29.87
C LYS A 143 -41.18 -18.73 -29.62
N GLY A 144 -41.20 -17.70 -28.76
CA GLY A 144 -42.40 -16.90 -28.48
C GLY A 144 -42.94 -16.20 -29.72
N GLN A 145 -42.06 -15.61 -30.56
CA GLN A 145 -42.46 -14.97 -31.81
C GLN A 145 -43.04 -15.95 -32.84
N LYS A 146 -42.63 -17.23 -32.81
CA LYS A 146 -43.18 -18.29 -33.67
C LYS A 146 -44.53 -18.83 -33.17
N LEU A 147 -44.77 -18.79 -31.85
CA LEU A 147 -46.01 -19.27 -31.23
C LEU A 147 -47.13 -18.23 -31.25
N LEU A 148 -46.77 -16.95 -31.28
CA LEU A 148 -47.73 -15.91 -31.60
C LEU A 148 -48.19 -16.15 -33.05
N PRO A 149 -49.48 -16.44 -33.31
CA PRO A 149 -49.98 -16.36 -34.67
C PRO A 149 -49.61 -14.97 -35.18
N GLN A 150 -49.26 -14.84 -36.45
CA GLN A 150 -49.27 -13.52 -37.08
C GLN A 150 -50.70 -13.00 -36.95
N THR A 151 -50.98 -12.30 -35.84
CA THR A 151 -52.27 -11.71 -35.57
C THR A 151 -52.52 -10.86 -36.79
N PRO A 152 -53.52 -11.18 -37.63
CA PRO A 152 -53.77 -10.41 -38.83
C PRO A 152 -53.99 -9.00 -38.32
N SER A 153 -53.05 -8.11 -38.68
CA SER A 153 -53.16 -6.69 -38.42
C SER A 153 -54.58 -6.32 -38.80
N ARG A 154 -55.34 -5.83 -37.81
CA ARG A 154 -56.75 -5.48 -37.94
C ARG A 154 -56.85 -4.46 -39.07
N ARG A 155 -56.97 -4.95 -40.31
CA ARG A 155 -57.36 -4.14 -41.46
C ARG A 155 -58.66 -3.51 -41.01
N ARG A 156 -58.63 -2.19 -40.94
CA ARG A 156 -59.73 -1.31 -40.57
C ARG A 156 -61.02 -1.87 -41.18
N ALA A 157 -61.82 -2.54 -40.35
CA ALA A 157 -63.15 -2.94 -40.72
C ALA A 157 -63.97 -1.66 -40.87
N GLY A 158 -64.68 -1.57 -41.98
CA GLY A 158 -65.18 -0.33 -42.55
C GLY A 158 -66.13 0.45 -41.65
N THR A 159 -66.16 1.75 -41.90
CA THR A 159 -67.32 2.59 -41.64
C THR A 159 -67.81 3.01 -43.02
N PRO A 160 -68.93 2.48 -43.55
CA PRO A 160 -69.55 3.09 -44.71
C PRO A 160 -70.11 4.44 -44.27
N ALA A 161 -69.71 5.51 -44.98
CA ALA A 161 -70.24 6.84 -44.75
C ALA A 161 -71.74 6.84 -45.11
N PHE A 162 -72.58 7.10 -44.11
CA PHE A 162 -74.00 7.38 -44.29
C PHE A 162 -74.17 8.79 -44.84
N THR A 163 -74.68 8.91 -46.06
CA THR A 163 -75.11 10.17 -46.67
C THR A 163 -76.63 10.33 -46.53
N PRO A 164 -77.12 11.37 -45.83
CA PRO A 164 -78.48 11.85 -46.02
C PRO A 164 -78.49 13.08 -46.95
N ARG A 165 -79.51 13.06 -47.82
CA ARG A 165 -80.04 14.04 -48.78
C ARG A 165 -79.51 15.47 -48.75
#